data_AF-A0A5C1WP26-F1
#
_entry.id   AF-A0A5C1WP26-F1
#
_cell.length_a   1.000
_cell.length_b   1.000
_cell.length_c   1.000
_cell.angle_alpha   90.00
_cell.angle_beta   90.00
_cell.angle_gamma   90.00
#
_symmetry.space_group_name_H-M   'P 1'
#
loop_
_entity.id
_entity.type
_entity.pdbx_description
1 polymer ?
#
loop_
_entity_poly.entity_id
_entity_poly.type
_entity_poly.pdbx_seq_one_letter_code
_entity_poly.pdbx_strand_id
1 'polypeptide(L)'
;METYLYEDKLFVFVLVTLLMGGWAAWMTGKASASTWSRYPILFFYLVLLTMGVRFLHQAPFGGNMFSPYYFVVDLIIIQLIGLLSYRVRLAKQMVGKYGWMFQRSGALGWSARSSGE
;
A
#
# COMPACT_ATOMS: atom_id res chain seq x y z
N MET A 1 32.11 9.33 -13.48
CA MET A 1 31.75 9.33 -12.04
C MET A 1 30.26 9.62 -11.79
N GLU A 2 29.55 10.32 -12.68
CA GLU A 2 28.12 10.64 -12.46
C GLU A 2 27.16 9.45 -12.58
N THR A 3 27.47 8.43 -13.39
CA THR A 3 26.59 7.26 -13.60
C THR A 3 26.38 6.42 -12.33
N TYR A 4 27.45 6.19 -11.56
CA TYR A 4 27.39 5.43 -10.30
C TYR A 4 26.46 6.07 -9.26
N LEU A 5 26.45 7.40 -9.17
CA LEU A 5 25.62 8.14 -8.21
C LEU A 5 24.12 8.08 -8.55
N TYR A 6 23.76 7.87 -9.82
CA TYR A 6 22.37 7.72 -10.24
C TYR A 6 21.85 6.30 -9.97
N GLU A 7 22.66 5.29 -10.26
CA GLU A 7 22.35 3.88 -10.01
C GLU A 7 22.13 3.60 -8.52
N ASP A 8 22.97 4.12 -7.63
CA ASP A 8 22.81 3.98 -6.18
C ASP A 8 21.48 4.57 -5.69
N LYS A 9 21.07 5.74 -6.22
CA LYS A 9 19.81 6.39 -5.82
C LYS A 9 18.59 5.60 -6.29
N LEU A 10 18.63 5.08 -7.52
CA LEU A 10 17.56 4.22 -8.06
C LEU A 10 17.47 2.92 -7.27
N PHE A 11 18.60 2.29 -6.97
CA PHE A 11 18.65 1.06 -6.19
C PHE A 11 18.06 1.26 -4.80
N VAL A 12 18.47 2.31 -4.07
CA VAL A 12 17.92 2.63 -2.75
C VAL A 12 16.43 2.92 -2.83
N PHE A 13 15.95 3.62 -3.87
CA PHE A 13 14.52 3.85 -4.08
C PHE A 13 13.75 2.54 -4.27
N VAL A 14 14.21 1.65 -5.14
CA VAL A 14 13.57 0.35 -5.39
C VAL A 14 13.59 -0.51 -4.12
N LEU A 15 14.73 -0.59 -3.43
CA LEU A 15 14.88 -1.39 -2.23
C LEU A 15 14.02 -0.87 -1.07
N VAL A 16 14.15 0.42 -0.73
CA VAL A 16 13.53 1.00 0.46
C VAL A 16 12.05 1.32 0.23
N THR A 17 11.69 1.93 -0.91
CA THR A 17 10.29 2.32 -1.17
C THR A 17 9.48 1.16 -1.72
N LEU A 18 9.94 0.47 -2.77
CA LEU A 18 9.13 -0.57 -3.42
C LEU A 18 9.17 -1.91 -2.69
N LEU A 19 10.36 -2.41 -2.34
CA LEU A 19 10.48 -3.70 -1.67
C LEU A 19 10.09 -3.60 -0.20
N MET A 20 10.77 -2.78 0.60
CA MET A 20 10.48 -2.69 2.04
C MET A 20 9.17 -1.93 2.32
N GLY A 21 9.06 -0.71 1.82
CA GLY A 21 7.89 0.15 2.01
C GLY A 21 6.63 -0.43 1.35
N GLY A 22 6.74 -0.90 0.12
CA GLY A 22 5.64 -1.52 -0.62
C GLY A 22 5.18 -2.83 0.01
N TRP A 23 6.11 -3.69 0.46
CA TRP A 23 5.72 -4.91 1.20
C TRP A 23 5.01 -4.58 2.51
N ALA A 24 5.54 -3.63 3.28
CA ALA A 24 4.89 -3.18 4.51
C ALA A 24 3.50 -2.59 4.23
N ALA A 25 3.36 -1.77 3.18
CA ALA A 25 2.09 -1.19 2.76
C ALA A 25 1.07 -2.28 2.39
N TRP A 26 1.52 -3.27 1.62
CA TRP A 26 0.71 -4.43 1.24
C TRP A 26 0.22 -5.20 2.47
N MET A 27 1.09 -5.46 3.44
CA MET A 27 0.75 -6.14 4.69
C MET A 27 -0.21 -5.32 5.55
N THR A 28 0.03 -4.02 5.70
CA THR A 28 -0.84 -3.09 6.44
C THR A 28 -2.24 -3.06 5.83
N GLY A 29 -2.37 -2.92 4.50
CA GLY A 29 -3.68 -2.92 3.86
C GLY A 29 -4.44 -4.24 4.04
N LYS A 30 -3.77 -5.39 3.94
CA LYS A 30 -4.38 -6.70 4.24
C LYS A 30 -4.81 -6.80 5.71
N ALA A 31 -4.00 -6.31 6.65
CA ALA A 31 -4.30 -6.33 8.07
C ALA A 31 -5.52 -5.44 8.38
N SER A 32 -5.56 -4.21 7.88
CA SER A 32 -6.70 -3.30 8.03
C SER A 32 -7.99 -3.87 7.44
N ALA A 33 -7.94 -4.56 6.30
CA ALA A 33 -9.10 -5.23 5.74
C ALA A 33 -9.56 -6.40 6.63
N SER A 34 -8.63 -7.15 7.22
CA SER A 34 -8.97 -8.29 8.10
C SER A 34 -9.83 -7.90 9.31
N THR A 35 -9.64 -6.68 9.83
CA THR A 35 -10.41 -6.11 10.94
C THR A 35 -11.63 -5.30 10.49
N TRP A 36 -11.95 -5.26 9.18
CA TRP A 36 -13.01 -4.44 8.61
C TRP A 36 -12.87 -2.94 8.93
N SER A 37 -11.62 -2.48 9.12
CA SER A 37 -11.32 -1.09 9.43
C SER A 37 -11.75 -0.16 8.31
N ARG A 38 -12.17 1.07 8.65
CA ARG A 38 -12.59 2.10 7.69
C ARG A 38 -11.38 2.67 6.93
N TYR A 39 -11.60 3.13 5.70
CA TYR A 39 -10.56 3.72 4.84
C TYR A 39 -9.71 4.83 5.51
N PRO A 40 -10.27 5.77 6.29
CA PRO A 40 -9.46 6.83 6.89
C PRO A 40 -8.38 6.28 7.83
N ILE A 41 -8.69 5.20 8.56
CA ILE A 41 -7.72 4.57 9.48
C ILE A 41 -6.56 3.96 8.68
N LEU A 42 -6.86 3.26 7.59
CA LEU A 42 -5.83 2.75 6.68
C LEU A 42 -4.98 3.90 6.11
N PHE A 43 -5.61 4.98 5.67
CA PHE A 43 -4.91 6.15 5.15
C PHE A 43 -3.92 6.70 6.18
N PHE A 44 -4.33 6.88 7.44
CA PHE A 44 -3.45 7.32 8.52
C PHE A 44 -2.28 6.35 8.75
N TYR A 45 -2.53 5.03 8.79
CA TYR A 45 -1.44 4.05 8.94
C TYR A 45 -0.42 4.11 7.82
N LEU A 46 -0.86 4.34 6.59
CA LEU A 46 0.03 4.43 5.42
C LEU A 46 0.78 5.77 5.38
N VAL A 47 0.21 6.86 5.90
CA VAL A 47 0.95 8.12 6.13
C VAL A 47 2.07 7.91 7.15
N LEU A 48 1.77 7.28 8.30
CA LEU A 48 2.78 6.95 9.31
C LEU A 48 3.88 6.05 8.73
N LEU A 49 3.49 5.03 7.95
CA LEU A 49 4.43 4.15 7.27
C LEU A 49 5.32 4.93 6.29
N THR A 50 4.77 5.87 5.53
CA THR A 50 5.54 6.71 4.60
C THR A 50 6.58 7.54 5.34
N MET A 51 6.24 8.09 6.52
CA MET A 51 7.24 8.77 7.36
C MET A 51 8.37 7.83 7.80
N GLY A 52 8.04 6.58 8.15
CA GLY A 52 9.05 5.55 8.45
C GLY A 52 9.95 5.22 7.25
N VAL A 53 9.37 5.06 6.05
CA VAL A 53 10.13 4.82 4.81
C VAL A 53 11.04 6.01 4.48
N ARG A 54 10.56 7.24 4.69
CA ARG A 54 11.36 8.46 4.51
C ARG A 54 12.49 8.58 5.51
N PHE A 55 12.29 8.12 6.75
CA PHE A 55 13.35 7.98 7.73
C PHE A 55 14.44 6.99 7.26
N LEU A 56 14.06 5.87 6.67
CA LEU A 56 15.01 4.89 6.11
C LEU A 56 15.80 5.42 4.91
N HIS A 57 15.26 6.38 4.15
CA HIS A 57 16.01 7.07 3.10
C HIS A 57 17.07 8.04 3.66
N GLN A 58 16.83 8.63 4.83
CA GLN A 58 17.78 9.59 5.41
C GLN A 58 18.84 8.92 6.31
N ALA A 59 18.46 7.97 7.16
CA ALA A 59 19.34 7.46 8.21
C ALA A 59 20.65 6.84 7.69
N PRO A 60 20.65 5.99 6.65
CA PRO A 60 21.88 5.39 6.12
C PRO A 60 22.54 6.22 5.02
N PHE A 61 21.76 7.05 4.30
CA PHE A 61 22.17 7.62 3.00
C PHE A 61 22.27 9.15 2.99
N GLY A 62 21.99 9.83 4.11
CA GLY A 62 22.08 11.29 4.22
C GLY A 62 21.09 12.04 3.33
N GLY A 63 20.00 11.40 2.90
CA GLY A 63 18.96 12.02 2.08
C GLY A 63 18.27 13.19 2.78
N ASN A 64 17.64 14.10 2.04
CA ASN A 64 16.88 15.21 2.62
C ASN A 64 15.46 14.75 3.02
N MET A 65 15.19 14.66 4.32
CA MET A 65 13.89 14.29 4.89
C MET A 65 12.75 15.24 4.52
N PHE A 66 13.05 16.54 4.42
CA PHE A 66 12.03 17.59 4.36
C PHE A 66 11.69 18.02 2.94
N SER A 67 12.15 17.29 1.91
CA SER A 67 11.70 17.56 0.55
C SER A 67 10.23 17.15 0.39
N PRO A 68 9.30 18.10 0.23
CA PRO A 68 7.87 17.78 0.15
C PRO A 68 7.55 16.95 -1.09
N TYR A 69 8.30 17.20 -2.18
CA TYR A 69 8.13 16.49 -3.45
C TYR A 69 8.37 14.99 -3.29
N TYR A 70 9.50 14.60 -2.71
CA TYR A 70 9.84 13.19 -2.53
C TYR A 70 8.90 12.49 -1.52
N PHE A 71 8.48 13.19 -0.46
CA PHE A 71 7.48 12.66 0.46
C PHE A 71 6.16 12.34 -0.24
N VAL A 72 5.66 13.24 -1.09
CA VAL A 72 4.39 13.04 -1.81
C VAL A 72 4.49 11.86 -2.79
N VAL A 73 5.61 11.69 -3.48
CA VAL A 73 5.81 10.55 -4.40
C VAL A 73 5.76 9.23 -3.64
N ASP A 74 6.49 9.08 -2.54
CA ASP A 74 6.43 7.86 -1.72
C ASP A 74 5.05 7.62 -1.14
N LEU A 75 4.40 8.69 -0.67
CA LEU A 75 3.06 8.61 -0.11
C LEU A 75 2.08 8.05 -1.13
N ILE A 76 2.11 8.54 -2.37
CA ILE A 76 1.24 8.05 -3.45
C ILE A 76 1.51 6.57 -3.70
N ILE A 77 2.78 6.16 -3.84
CA ILE A 77 3.15 4.77 -4.11
C ILE A 77 2.68 3.85 -2.99
N ILE A 78 3.01 4.19 -1.74
CA ILE A 78 2.63 3.42 -0.55
C ILE A 78 1.10 3.35 -0.40
N GLN A 79 0.40 4.45 -0.65
CA GLN A 79 -1.06 4.47 -0.59
C GLN A 79 -1.70 3.60 -1.65
N LEU A 80 -1.23 3.65 -2.89
CA LEU A 80 -1.76 2.82 -3.96
C LEU A 80 -1.57 1.33 -3.67
N ILE A 81 -0.38 0.93 -3.21
CA ILE A 81 -0.10 -0.48 -2.86
C ILE A 81 -0.96 -0.93 -1.69
N GLY A 82 -1.06 -0.14 -0.62
CA GLY A 82 -1.86 -0.47 0.55
C GLY A 82 -3.37 -0.49 0.28
N LEU A 83 -3.88 0.44 -0.53
CA LEU A 83 -5.28 0.48 -0.93
C LEU A 83 -5.64 -0.70 -1.84
N LEU A 84 -4.75 -1.07 -2.76
CA LEU A 84 -4.92 -2.23 -3.63
C LEU A 84 -5.01 -3.51 -2.80
N SER A 85 -4.08 -3.71 -1.86
CA SER A 85 -4.06 -4.90 -1.01
C SER A 85 -5.30 -5.00 -0.11
N TYR A 86 -5.73 -3.85 0.43
CA TYR A 86 -6.94 -3.72 1.23
C TYR A 86 -8.18 -4.11 0.42
N ARG A 87 -8.35 -3.59 -0.80
CA ARG A 87 -9.47 -3.91 -1.70
C ARG A 87 -9.51 -5.38 -2.10
N VAL A 88 -8.37 -5.95 -2.48
CA VAL A 88 -8.27 -7.40 -2.78
C VAL A 88 -8.72 -8.23 -1.59
N ARG A 89 -8.27 -7.86 -0.38
CA ARG A 89 -8.58 -8.63 0.83
C ARG A 89 -10.06 -8.51 1.22
N LEU A 90 -10.64 -7.32 1.11
CA LEU A 90 -12.07 -7.10 1.34
C LEU A 90 -12.95 -7.87 0.38
N ALA A 91 -12.63 -7.87 -0.92
CA ALA A 91 -13.38 -8.66 -1.89
C ALA A 91 -13.37 -10.15 -1.53
N LYS A 92 -12.21 -10.68 -1.11
CA LYS A 92 -12.10 -12.06 -0.62
C LYS A 92 -12.92 -12.30 0.66
N GLN A 93 -12.96 -11.34 1.58
CA GLN A 93 -13.76 -11.46 2.82
C GLN A 93 -15.26 -11.41 2.54
N MET A 94 -15.70 -10.52 1.64
CA MET A 94 -17.10 -10.38 1.26
C MET A 94 -17.62 -11.67 0.62
N VAL A 95 -16.90 -12.20 -0.37
CA VAL A 95 -17.30 -13.46 -1.03
C VAL A 95 -17.16 -14.66 -0.09
N GLY A 96 -16.14 -14.70 0.77
CA GLY A 96 -15.92 -15.82 1.68
C GLY A 96 -16.93 -15.90 2.84
N LYS A 97 -17.24 -14.78 3.49
CA LYS A 97 -18.16 -14.74 4.64
C LYS A 97 -19.62 -14.52 4.23
N TYR A 98 -19.86 -13.75 3.19
CA TYR A 98 -21.19 -13.35 2.72
C TYR A 98 -21.49 -13.93 1.33
N GLY A 99 -20.90 -15.08 0.99
CA GLY A 99 -21.00 -15.71 -0.34
C GLY A 99 -22.42 -16.13 -0.76
N TRP A 100 -23.34 -16.19 0.20
CA TRP A 100 -24.76 -16.39 -0.04
C TRP A 100 -25.41 -15.15 -0.69
N MET A 101 -24.98 -13.95 -0.32
CA MET A 101 -25.48 -12.67 -0.84
C MET A 101 -24.61 -12.09 -1.95
N PHE A 102 -23.30 -12.39 -1.96
CA PHE A 102 -22.34 -11.78 -2.88
C PHE A 102 -21.54 -12.82 -3.67
N GLN A 103 -21.24 -12.49 -4.92
CA GLN A 103 -20.35 -13.24 -5.80
C GLN A 103 -19.17 -12.38 -6.28
N ARG A 104 -18.08 -13.01 -6.71
CA ARG A 104 -16.87 -12.31 -7.13
C ARG A 104 -17.08 -11.66 -8.50
N SER A 105 -16.77 -10.37 -8.61
CA SER A 105 -16.85 -9.59 -9.87
C SER A 105 -15.43 -9.22 -10.39
N GLY A 106 -14.41 -9.95 -9.95
CA GLY A 106 -13.01 -9.73 -10.30
C GLY A 106 -12.05 -9.81 -9.10
N ALA A 107 -10.81 -9.37 -9.28
CA ALA A 107 -9.80 -9.40 -8.21
C ALA A 107 -10.10 -8.40 -7.08
N LEU A 108 -10.74 -7.28 -7.41
CA LEU A 108 -10.98 -6.13 -6.52
C LEU A 108 -12.45 -5.91 -6.14
N GLY A 109 -13.38 -6.60 -6.80
CA GLY A 109 -14.81 -6.32 -6.70
C GLY A 109 -15.65 -7.55 -6.40
N TRP A 110 -16.83 -7.29 -5.86
CA TRP A 110 -17.90 -8.26 -5.66
C TRP A 110 -19.22 -7.64 -6.13
N SER A 111 -20.16 -8.48 -6.53
CA SER A 111 -21.51 -8.08 -6.92
C SER A 111 -22.52 -8.83 -6.07
N ALA A 112 -23.71 -8.26 -5.89
CA ALA A 112 -24.83 -9.02 -5.34
C ALA A 112 -25.07 -10.24 -6.23
N ARG A 113 -25.30 -11.40 -5.61
CA ARG A 113 -25.83 -12.54 -6.31
C ARG A 113 -27.23 -12.15 -6.77
N SER A 114 -27.50 -12.25 -8.08
CA SER A 114 -28.87 -12.18 -8.54
C SER A 114 -29.62 -13.36 -7.95
N SER A 115 -30.53 -13.08 -7.01
CA SER A 115 -31.55 -14.03 -6.59
C SER A 115 -32.42 -14.30 -7.82
N GLY A 116 -32.00 -15.26 -8.65
CA GLY A 116 -32.87 -15.79 -9.69
C GLY A 116 -34.05 -16.49 -9.02
N GLU A 117 -35.22 -16.22 -9.57
CA GLU A 117 -36.55 -16.77 -9.29
C GLU A 117 -36.57 -18.29 -9.01
#